data_AF-A0A524EZD1-F1
#
_entry.id   AF-A0A524EZD1-F1
#
_cell.length_a   1.000
_cell.length_b   1.000
_cell.length_c   1.000
_cell.angle_alpha   90.00
_cell.angle_beta   90.00
_cell.angle_gamma   90.00
#
_symmetry.space_group_name_H-M   'P 1'
#
loop_
_entity.id
_entity.type
_entity.pdbx_description
1 polymer ?
#
loop_
_entity_poly.entity_id
_entity_poly.type
_entity_poly.pdbx_seq_one_letter_code
_entity_poly.pdbx_strand_id
1 'polypeptide(L)'
;MIENFLIVAIVSLVLGIFFFVADFYEHTHPKLHISLIAGISLAYFFLVLLPEVAVGIPVIPFEIVIFEYLFVVIGFSFVHVSEKLILQKVEANSQKRMRKLLQKEKTLEEVERGIERILTKELTKESLDESAVRDIAQTITSLNLQEEEILEEINRYKIKIQNHVSEDLSQLRFFTNFTYHFLIGIILAGLLSIEFISGILFFIFAWSRAIISNRSESHIIFTDLEIYENLNIGDNKMKKYILSSAAILGILVKLILELIFPFNPFDIELFYVIYSFISGVILYTIVREVIPEKEKGKPIYFILGFVGYTIVIFFLELFTSFVNLL
;
A
#
# COMPACT_ATOMS: atom_id res chain seq x y z
N MET A 1 -5.59 -9.10 -38.55
CA MET A 1 -6.59 -8.79 -37.50
C MET A 1 -6.73 -9.97 -36.52
N ILE A 2 -7.21 -11.14 -36.98
CA ILE A 2 -7.28 -12.36 -36.13
C ILE A 2 -5.89 -12.78 -35.65
N GLU A 3 -4.88 -12.74 -36.53
CA GLU A 3 -3.50 -13.09 -36.16
C GLU A 3 -2.93 -12.15 -35.09
N ASN A 4 -3.19 -10.84 -35.18
CA ASN A 4 -2.74 -9.88 -34.16
C ASN A 4 -3.44 -10.11 -32.82
N PHE A 5 -4.75 -10.34 -32.84
CA PHE A 5 -5.51 -10.68 -31.64
C PHE A 5 -5.00 -11.98 -30.98
N LEU A 6 -4.70 -13.02 -31.77
CA LEU A 6 -4.16 -14.27 -31.25
C LEU A 6 -2.78 -14.07 -30.61
N ILE A 7 -1.91 -13.27 -31.23
CA ILE A 7 -0.60 -12.93 -30.65
C ILE A 7 -0.79 -12.21 -29.32
N VAL A 8 -1.63 -11.17 -29.27
CA VAL A 8 -1.91 -10.41 -28.04
C VAL A 8 -2.51 -11.30 -26.95
N ALA A 9 -3.46 -12.18 -27.30
CA ALA A 9 -4.06 -13.11 -26.36
C ALA A 9 -3.04 -14.10 -25.79
N ILE A 10 -2.18 -14.68 -26.63
CA ILE A 10 -1.14 -15.61 -26.19
C ILE A 10 -0.13 -14.89 -25.28
N VAL A 11 0.38 -13.74 -25.72
CA VAL A 11 1.36 -12.96 -24.95
C VAL A 11 0.78 -12.52 -23.62
N SER A 12 -0.40 -11.90 -23.61
CA SER A 12 -1.04 -11.44 -22.37
C SER A 12 -1.30 -12.58 -21.39
N LEU A 13 -1.74 -13.75 -21.85
CA LEU A 13 -1.92 -14.93 -20.98
C LEU A 13 -0.59 -15.43 -20.40
N VAL A 14 0.47 -15.48 -21.21
CA VAL A 14 1.81 -15.85 -20.71
C VAL A 14 2.26 -14.88 -19.63
N LEU A 15 2.11 -13.58 -19.84
CA LEU A 15 2.43 -12.55 -18.84
C LEU A 15 1.52 -12.63 -17.60
N GLY A 16 0.25 -12.99 -17.78
CA GLY A 16 -0.68 -13.28 -16.68
C GLY A 16 -0.23 -14.44 -15.80
N ILE A 17 0.36 -15.50 -16.39
CA ILE A 17 0.95 -16.61 -15.63
C ILE A 17 2.14 -16.11 -14.80
N PHE A 18 2.97 -15.19 -15.32
CA PHE A 18 4.06 -14.60 -14.54
C PHE A 18 3.55 -13.83 -13.31
N PHE A 19 2.44 -13.09 -13.43
CA PHE A 19 1.79 -12.45 -12.28
C PHE A 19 1.25 -13.48 -11.28
N PHE A 20 0.55 -14.50 -11.77
CA PHE A 20 0.04 -15.56 -10.91
C PHE A 20 1.17 -16.23 -10.11
N VAL A 21 2.27 -16.57 -10.77
CA VAL A 21 3.44 -17.18 -10.11
C VAL A 21 4.04 -16.23 -9.07
N ALA A 22 4.20 -14.94 -9.41
CA ALA A 22 4.75 -13.94 -8.49
C ALA A 22 3.90 -13.78 -7.22
N ASP A 23 2.58 -13.71 -7.37
CA ASP A 23 1.66 -13.56 -6.24
C ASP A 23 1.49 -14.88 -5.46
N PHE A 24 1.54 -16.03 -6.14
CA PHE A 24 1.33 -17.33 -5.50
C PHE A 24 2.58 -17.80 -4.72
N TYR A 25 3.79 -17.52 -5.21
CA TYR A 25 5.06 -17.96 -4.63
C TYR A 25 5.83 -16.85 -3.89
N GLU A 26 5.13 -15.80 -3.49
CA GLU A 26 5.60 -14.64 -2.76
C GLU A 26 6.75 -14.87 -1.76
N HIS A 27 6.69 -15.93 -0.94
CA HIS A 27 7.63 -16.20 0.14
C HIS A 27 8.96 -16.85 -0.32
N THR A 28 9.04 -17.28 -1.59
CA THR A 28 10.19 -18.01 -2.15
C THR A 28 11.06 -17.18 -3.11
N HIS A 29 10.66 -15.95 -3.44
CA HIS A 29 11.40 -15.12 -4.40
C HIS A 29 12.64 -14.44 -3.79
N PRO A 30 13.71 -14.22 -4.58
CA PRO A 30 14.89 -13.47 -4.15
C PRO A 30 14.51 -12.05 -3.69
N LYS A 31 15.21 -11.55 -2.67
CA LYS A 31 14.94 -10.23 -2.07
C LYS A 31 15.51 -9.11 -2.95
N LEU A 32 14.68 -8.52 -3.79
CA LEU A 32 15.01 -7.24 -4.44
C LEU A 32 14.90 -6.10 -3.42
N HIS A 33 15.81 -5.14 -3.48
CA HIS A 33 15.78 -4.00 -2.56
C HIS A 33 14.66 -3.03 -2.96
N ILE A 34 13.84 -2.59 -2.00
CA ILE A 34 12.69 -1.72 -2.27
C ILE A 34 13.06 -0.43 -3.00
N SER A 35 14.23 0.15 -2.68
CA SER A 35 14.76 1.33 -3.39
C SER A 35 14.99 1.08 -4.89
N LEU A 36 15.40 -0.13 -5.31
CA LEU A 36 15.57 -0.45 -6.74
C LEU A 36 14.24 -0.33 -7.48
N ILE A 37 13.18 -0.86 -6.89
CA ILE A 37 11.84 -0.84 -7.48
C ILE A 37 11.24 0.56 -7.42
N ALA A 38 11.54 1.34 -6.38
CA ALA A 38 11.18 2.75 -6.37
C ALA A 38 11.77 3.50 -7.56
N GLY A 39 13.04 3.23 -7.90
CA GLY A 39 13.68 3.79 -9.09
C GLY A 39 12.99 3.38 -10.39
N ILE A 40 12.74 2.08 -10.58
CA ILE A 40 12.02 1.53 -11.75
C ILE A 40 10.63 2.17 -11.86
N SER A 41 9.90 2.23 -10.74
CA SER A 41 8.54 2.74 -10.69
C SER A 41 8.47 4.22 -11.04
N LEU A 42 9.41 5.02 -10.54
CA LEU A 42 9.48 6.45 -10.86
C LEU A 42 9.85 6.67 -12.33
N ALA A 43 10.81 5.92 -12.86
CA ALA A 43 11.18 5.98 -14.26
C ALA A 43 9.99 5.62 -15.17
N TYR A 44 9.30 4.50 -14.90
CA TYR A 44 8.11 4.11 -15.64
C TYR A 44 7.01 5.18 -15.58
N PHE A 45 6.71 5.67 -14.38
CA PHE A 45 5.62 6.62 -14.18
C PHE A 45 5.84 7.90 -14.99
N PHE A 46 7.03 8.49 -14.91
CA PHE A 46 7.32 9.78 -15.54
C PHE A 46 7.70 9.68 -17.02
N LEU A 47 8.36 8.59 -17.44
CA LEU A 47 8.88 8.49 -18.81
C LEU A 47 7.96 7.73 -19.77
N VAL A 48 7.04 6.92 -19.25
CA VAL A 48 6.13 6.10 -20.07
C VAL A 48 4.69 6.46 -19.76
N LEU A 49 4.26 6.27 -18.51
CA LEU A 49 2.84 6.32 -18.17
C LEU A 49 2.23 7.73 -18.24
N LEU A 50 2.92 8.77 -17.76
CA LEU A 50 2.42 10.14 -17.88
C LEU A 50 2.33 10.62 -19.33
N PRO A 51 3.36 10.45 -20.18
CA PRO A 51 3.26 10.74 -21.61
C PRO A 51 2.12 9.97 -22.30
N GLU A 52 1.94 8.69 -21.98
CA GLU A 52 0.88 7.86 -22.54
C GLU A 52 -0.52 8.39 -22.17
N VAL A 53 -0.69 8.81 -20.91
CA VAL A 53 -1.93 9.46 -20.43
C VAL A 53 -2.18 10.78 -21.16
N ALA A 54 -1.14 11.60 -21.35
CA ALA A 54 -1.23 12.90 -22.03
C ALA A 54 -1.67 12.75 -23.49
N VAL A 55 -1.18 11.72 -24.19
CA VAL A 55 -1.50 11.49 -25.61
C VAL A 55 -2.82 10.73 -25.79
N GLY A 56 -3.14 9.80 -24.88
CA GLY A 56 -4.26 8.86 -25.04
C GLY A 56 -5.64 9.37 -24.58
N ILE A 57 -5.71 10.37 -23.70
CA ILE A 57 -7.01 10.91 -23.26
C ILE A 57 -7.67 11.71 -24.40
N PRO A 58 -8.91 11.40 -24.79
CA PRO A 58 -9.66 12.19 -25.76
C PRO A 58 -9.83 13.64 -25.28
N VAL A 59 -9.78 14.60 -26.21
CA VAL A 59 -9.74 16.06 -25.99
C VAL A 59 -11.04 16.65 -25.36
N ILE A 60 -11.94 15.83 -24.79
CA ILE A 60 -13.31 16.22 -24.39
C ILE A 60 -13.54 15.99 -22.88
N PRO A 61 -14.24 16.89 -22.15
CA PRO A 61 -15.06 18.02 -22.62
C PRO A 61 -14.41 19.39 -22.46
N PHE A 62 -13.18 19.46 -21.96
CA PHE A 62 -12.49 20.72 -21.71
C PHE A 62 -11.13 20.64 -22.39
N GLU A 63 -10.92 21.36 -23.49
CA GLU A 63 -9.62 21.62 -24.13
C GLU A 63 -8.66 22.41 -23.21
N ILE A 64 -8.84 22.28 -21.90
CA ILE A 64 -8.13 22.99 -20.86
C ILE A 64 -7.05 22.05 -20.36
N VAL A 65 -5.80 22.37 -20.73
CA VAL A 65 -4.57 21.67 -20.32
C VAL A 65 -4.53 21.35 -18.82
N ILE A 66 -5.16 22.17 -17.97
CA ILE A 66 -5.20 21.96 -16.52
C ILE A 66 -5.89 20.65 -16.09
N PHE A 67 -6.76 20.07 -16.93
CA PHE A 67 -7.52 18.86 -16.62
C PHE A 67 -6.95 17.60 -17.27
N GLU A 68 -5.83 17.69 -17.99
CA GLU A 68 -5.15 16.55 -18.64
C GLU A 68 -4.90 15.39 -17.67
N TYR A 69 -4.52 15.70 -16.43
CA TYR A 69 -4.25 14.71 -15.37
C TYR A 69 -5.39 14.59 -14.36
N LEU A 70 -6.60 15.07 -14.67
CA LEU A 70 -7.73 15.07 -13.72
C LEU A 70 -8.03 13.66 -13.19
N PHE A 71 -8.09 12.66 -14.07
CA PHE A 71 -8.35 11.28 -13.65
C PHE A 71 -7.20 10.68 -12.83
N VAL A 72 -5.95 11.08 -13.10
CA VAL A 72 -4.78 10.72 -12.26
C VAL A 72 -4.96 11.30 -10.85
N VAL A 73 -5.34 12.58 -10.74
CA VAL A 73 -5.58 13.23 -9.44
C VAL A 73 -6.76 12.58 -8.71
N ILE A 74 -7.84 12.25 -9.42
CA ILE A 74 -8.99 11.56 -8.84
C ILE A 74 -8.56 10.18 -8.31
N GLY A 75 -7.80 9.40 -9.09
CA GLY A 75 -7.29 8.09 -8.66
C GLY A 75 -6.40 8.18 -7.42
N PHE A 76 -5.45 9.12 -7.41
CA PHE A 76 -4.60 9.38 -6.26
C PHE A 76 -5.42 9.76 -5.00
N SER A 77 -6.34 10.71 -5.16
CA SER A 77 -7.17 11.24 -4.07
C SER A 77 -8.12 10.18 -3.53
N PHE A 78 -8.68 9.35 -4.41
CA PHE A 78 -9.57 8.26 -4.03
C PHE A 78 -8.90 7.28 -3.05
N VAL A 79 -7.68 6.83 -3.38
CA VAL A 79 -6.94 5.91 -2.48
C VAL A 79 -6.57 6.61 -1.17
N HIS A 80 -6.05 7.83 -1.24
CA HIS A 80 -5.67 8.60 -0.06
C HIS A 80 -6.84 8.81 0.92
N VAL A 81 -7.97 9.28 0.41
CA VAL A 81 -9.18 9.53 1.22
C VAL A 81 -9.73 8.22 1.76
N SER A 82 -9.73 7.15 0.96
CA SER A 82 -10.22 5.83 1.40
C SER A 82 -9.39 5.31 2.57
N GLU A 83 -8.05 5.31 2.46
CA GLU A 83 -7.15 4.92 3.56
C GLU A 83 -7.44 5.74 4.82
N LYS A 84 -7.56 7.06 4.71
CA LYS A 84 -7.82 7.94 5.86
C LYS A 84 -9.19 7.72 6.49
N LEU A 85 -10.24 7.52 5.69
CA LEU A 85 -11.58 7.27 6.22
C LEU A 85 -11.64 5.97 7.03
N ILE A 86 -10.95 4.92 6.60
CA ILE A 86 -10.88 3.65 7.33
C ILE A 86 -10.17 3.87 8.65
N LEU A 87 -8.96 4.47 8.62
CA LEU A 87 -8.19 4.74 9.83
C LEU A 87 -8.94 5.62 10.84
N GLN A 88 -9.75 6.56 10.37
CA GLN A 88 -10.55 7.42 11.23
C GLN A 88 -11.83 6.74 11.75
N LYS A 89 -12.45 5.86 10.97
CA LYS A 89 -13.72 5.23 11.32
C LYS A 89 -13.55 4.05 12.29
N VAL A 90 -12.44 3.32 12.21
CA VAL A 90 -12.25 2.14 13.05
C VAL A 90 -11.97 2.55 14.50
N GLU A 91 -12.91 2.20 15.39
CA GLU A 91 -12.77 2.26 16.86
C GLU A 91 -12.42 3.65 17.45
N ALA A 92 -12.85 4.75 16.82
CA ALA A 92 -12.59 6.11 17.31
C ALA A 92 -12.94 6.32 18.80
N ASN A 93 -14.00 5.66 19.29
CA ASN A 93 -14.38 5.70 20.70
C ASN A 93 -13.40 4.95 21.60
N SER A 94 -12.94 3.75 21.19
CA SER A 94 -11.94 2.99 21.94
C SER A 94 -10.57 3.67 21.89
N GLN A 95 -10.17 4.26 20.77
CA GLN A 95 -8.98 5.11 20.69
C GLN A 95 -9.05 6.28 21.68
N LYS A 96 -10.18 7.00 21.71
CA LYS A 96 -10.37 8.13 22.64
C LYS A 96 -10.33 7.70 24.10
N ARG A 97 -10.88 6.53 24.43
CA ARG A 97 -10.82 5.96 25.80
C ARG A 97 -9.40 5.54 26.16
N MET A 98 -8.69 4.86 25.27
CA MET A 98 -7.30 4.44 25.50
C MET A 98 -6.37 5.64 25.70
N ARG A 99 -6.50 6.71 24.90
CA ARG A 99 -5.74 7.96 25.10
C ARG A 99 -5.97 8.59 26.48
N LYS A 100 -7.21 8.54 26.98
CA LYS A 100 -7.53 9.02 28.35
C LYS A 100 -6.89 8.15 29.43
N LEU A 101 -6.84 6.83 29.22
CA LEU A 101 -6.21 5.91 30.18
C LEU A 101 -4.70 6.09 30.21
N LEU A 102 -4.04 6.24 29.05
CA LEU A 102 -2.61 6.55 28.98
C LEU A 102 -2.27 7.88 29.68
N GLN A 103 -3.15 8.89 29.56
CA GLN A 103 -2.95 10.14 30.29
C GLN A 103 -3.11 9.96 31.82
N LYS A 104 -4.04 9.10 32.25
CA LYS A 104 -4.23 8.79 33.68
C LYS A 104 -3.05 8.02 34.25
N GLU A 105 -2.55 7.02 33.53
CA GLU A 105 -1.37 6.23 33.91
C GLU A 105 -0.15 7.14 34.07
N LYS A 106 0.14 8.01 33.09
CA LYS A 106 1.22 9.00 33.22
C LYS A 106 1.06 9.93 34.41
N THR A 107 -0.18 10.35 34.71
CA THR A 107 -0.46 11.19 35.89
C THR A 107 -0.23 10.41 37.18
N LEU A 108 -0.59 9.13 37.21
CA LEU A 108 -0.40 8.25 38.35
C LEU A 108 1.10 8.04 38.63
N GLU A 109 1.89 7.78 37.60
CA GLU A 109 3.35 7.62 37.68
C GLU A 109 4.03 8.90 38.26
N GLU A 110 3.54 10.10 37.87
CA GLU A 110 4.03 11.37 38.42
C GLU A 110 3.67 11.52 39.92
N VAL A 111 2.48 11.08 40.33
CA VAL A 111 2.03 11.10 41.73
C VAL A 111 2.84 10.12 42.57
N GLU A 112 3.05 8.89 42.10
CA GLU A 112 3.85 7.86 42.78
C GLU A 112 5.27 8.34 43.02
N ARG A 113 5.94 8.89 41.99
CA ARG A 113 7.27 9.51 42.14
C ARG A 113 7.28 10.64 43.17
N GLY A 114 6.19 11.41 43.25
CA GLY A 114 6.02 12.45 44.26
C GLY A 114 5.96 11.87 45.67
N ILE A 115 5.19 10.80 45.86
CA ILE A 115 5.02 10.11 47.14
C ILE A 115 6.30 9.38 47.56
N GLU A 116 7.01 8.74 46.62
CA GLU A 116 8.32 8.10 46.88
C GLU A 116 9.35 9.12 47.41
N ARG A 117 9.36 10.34 46.87
CA ARG A 117 10.23 11.41 47.38
C ARG A 117 9.86 11.82 48.80
N ILE A 118 8.57 11.90 49.13
CA ILE A 118 8.09 12.21 50.48
C ILE A 118 8.49 11.08 51.43
N LEU A 119 8.27 9.81 51.04
CA LEU A 119 8.67 8.64 51.81
C LEU A 119 10.18 8.66 52.09
N THR A 120 11.00 8.86 51.05
CA THR A 120 12.45 8.93 51.17
C THR A 120 12.87 10.02 52.15
N LYS A 121 12.24 11.20 52.10
CA LYS A 121 12.52 12.30 53.02
C LYS A 121 12.16 11.94 54.47
N GLU A 122 11.03 11.27 54.68
CA GLU A 122 10.58 10.86 56.01
C GLU A 122 11.50 9.80 56.63
N LEU A 123 11.94 8.82 55.82
CA LEU A 123 12.89 7.77 56.22
C LEU A 123 14.27 8.32 56.60
N THR A 124 14.65 9.51 56.12
CA THR A 124 15.94 10.15 56.41
C THR A 124 15.95 11.06 57.66
N LYS A 125 14.80 11.25 58.32
CA LYS A 125 14.73 12.08 59.53
C LYS A 125 15.31 11.36 60.75
N GLU A 126 15.87 12.12 61.69
CA GLU A 126 16.41 11.59 62.96
C GLU A 126 15.34 10.91 63.85
N SER A 127 14.09 11.34 63.74
CA SER A 127 12.94 10.71 64.39
C SER A 127 11.90 10.31 63.34
N LEU A 128 11.67 9.00 63.21
CA LEU A 128 10.74 8.44 62.26
C LEU A 128 9.30 8.57 62.77
N ASP A 129 8.40 9.14 61.97
CA ASP A 129 6.96 9.03 62.21
C ASP A 129 6.45 7.73 61.57
N GLU A 130 6.40 6.65 62.37
CA GLU A 130 5.93 5.34 61.91
C GLU A 130 4.49 5.38 61.37
N SER A 131 3.63 6.26 61.89
CA SER A 131 2.25 6.39 61.40
C SER A 131 2.25 6.99 60.00
N ALA A 132 3.00 8.06 59.78
CA ALA A 132 3.12 8.70 58.47
C ALA A 132 3.73 7.74 57.42
N VAL A 133 4.77 6.98 57.79
CA VAL A 133 5.38 5.98 56.89
C VAL A 133 4.38 4.89 56.53
N ARG A 134 3.58 4.42 57.49
CA ARG A 134 2.54 3.41 57.26
C ARG A 134 1.43 3.92 56.33
N ASP A 135 0.98 5.15 56.53
CA ASP A 135 -0.04 5.79 55.69
C ASP A 135 0.46 6.00 54.26
N ILE A 136 1.72 6.40 54.10
CA ILE A 136 2.37 6.52 52.79
C ILE A 136 2.47 5.15 52.11
N ALA A 137 2.91 4.12 52.83
CA ALA A 137 3.02 2.76 52.27
C ALA A 137 1.66 2.19 51.84
N GLN A 138 0.59 2.44 52.61
CA GLN A 138 -0.78 2.07 52.23
C GLN A 138 -1.23 2.83 50.97
N THR A 139 -0.90 4.12 50.88
CA THR A 139 -1.22 4.94 49.70
C THR A 139 -0.51 4.40 48.46
N ILE A 140 0.80 4.13 48.52
CA ILE A 140 1.56 3.54 47.40
C ILE A 140 0.93 2.20 46.98
N THR A 141 0.62 1.33 47.94
CA THR A 141 -0.04 0.04 47.64
C THR A 141 -1.35 0.22 46.89
N SER A 142 -2.15 1.23 47.27
CA SER A 142 -3.42 1.54 46.59
C SER A 142 -3.23 2.12 45.19
N LEU A 143 -2.16 2.90 44.96
CA LEU A 143 -1.84 3.47 43.65
C LEU A 143 -1.34 2.39 42.70
N ASN A 144 -0.46 1.50 43.15
CA ASN A 144 0.01 0.36 42.35
C ASN A 144 -1.16 -0.54 41.88
N LEU A 145 -2.15 -0.78 42.75
CA LEU A 145 -3.36 -1.54 42.36
C LEU A 145 -4.19 -0.79 41.29
N GLN A 146 -4.30 0.54 41.40
CA GLN A 146 -4.96 1.35 40.38
C GLN A 146 -4.18 1.36 39.06
N GLU A 147 -2.84 1.36 39.13
CA GLU A 147 -1.97 1.27 37.95
C GLU A 147 -2.20 -0.05 37.22
N GLU A 148 -2.20 -1.17 37.94
CA GLU A 148 -2.48 -2.51 37.38
C GLU A 148 -3.84 -2.56 36.69
N GLU A 149 -4.91 -2.05 37.34
CA GLU A 149 -6.25 -1.99 36.74
C GLU A 149 -6.29 -1.15 35.45
N ILE A 150 -5.59 0.00 35.44
CA ILE A 150 -5.50 0.88 34.28
C ILE A 150 -4.74 0.19 33.14
N LEU A 151 -3.60 -0.46 33.44
CA LEU A 151 -2.80 -1.19 32.47
C LEU A 151 -3.58 -2.36 31.85
N GLU A 152 -4.37 -3.09 32.65
CA GLU A 152 -5.27 -4.13 32.14
C GLU A 152 -6.35 -3.57 31.21
N GLU A 153 -6.95 -2.42 31.56
CA GLU A 153 -7.95 -1.77 30.69
C GLU A 153 -7.33 -1.25 29.39
N ILE A 154 -6.12 -0.66 29.45
CA ILE A 154 -5.34 -0.26 28.27
C ILE A 154 -5.08 -1.47 27.38
N ASN A 155 -4.59 -2.58 27.92
CA ASN A 155 -4.32 -3.79 27.14
C ASN A 155 -5.59 -4.38 26.51
N ARG A 156 -6.72 -4.39 27.23
CA ARG A 156 -8.02 -4.81 26.67
C ARG A 156 -8.44 -3.95 25.49
N TYR A 157 -8.34 -2.62 25.60
CA TYR A 157 -8.66 -1.75 24.47
C TYR A 157 -7.65 -1.89 23.33
N LYS A 158 -6.36 -2.05 23.62
CA LYS A 158 -5.30 -2.28 22.63
C LYS A 158 -5.63 -3.52 21.78
N ILE A 159 -5.93 -4.64 22.43
CA ILE A 159 -6.32 -5.90 21.74
C ILE A 159 -7.60 -5.71 20.94
N LYS A 160 -8.64 -5.07 21.51
CA LYS A 160 -9.90 -4.82 20.82
C LYS A 160 -9.71 -3.99 19.56
N ILE A 161 -9.00 -2.86 19.67
CA ILE A 161 -8.71 -1.99 18.53
C ILE A 161 -7.87 -2.76 17.51
N GLN A 162 -6.81 -3.44 17.94
CA GLN A 162 -5.92 -4.19 17.05
C GLN A 162 -6.67 -5.27 16.27
N ASN A 163 -7.57 -6.03 16.90
CA ASN A 163 -8.34 -7.08 16.23
C ASN A 163 -9.30 -6.50 15.18
N HIS A 164 -10.12 -5.50 15.53
CA HIS A 164 -11.06 -4.90 14.57
C HIS A 164 -10.33 -4.17 13.43
N VAL A 165 -9.28 -3.42 13.76
CA VAL A 165 -8.45 -2.76 12.77
C VAL A 165 -7.82 -3.80 11.83
N SER A 166 -7.25 -4.87 12.38
CA SER A 166 -6.61 -5.92 11.57
C SER A 166 -7.62 -6.65 10.68
N GLU A 167 -8.84 -6.89 11.16
CA GLU A 167 -9.90 -7.54 10.37
C GLU A 167 -10.38 -6.64 9.22
N ASP A 168 -10.74 -5.39 9.52
CA ASP A 168 -11.23 -4.42 8.53
C ASP A 168 -10.14 -4.10 7.49
N LEU A 169 -8.90 -3.90 7.93
CA LEU A 169 -7.76 -3.67 7.03
C LEU A 169 -7.45 -4.91 6.19
N SER A 170 -7.56 -6.12 6.75
CA SER A 170 -7.34 -7.36 6.00
C SER A 170 -8.36 -7.54 4.88
N GLN A 171 -9.66 -7.29 5.16
CA GLN A 171 -10.70 -7.35 4.14
C GLN A 171 -10.50 -6.29 3.07
N LEU A 172 -10.19 -5.06 3.48
CA LEU A 172 -9.95 -3.96 2.56
C LEU A 172 -8.73 -4.20 1.69
N ARG A 173 -7.60 -4.65 2.27
CA ARG A 173 -6.40 -4.99 1.51
C ARG A 173 -6.65 -6.09 0.52
N PHE A 174 -7.38 -7.14 0.91
CA PHE A 174 -7.77 -8.18 -0.04
C PHE A 174 -8.54 -7.58 -1.23
N PHE A 175 -9.55 -6.76 -0.95
CA PHE A 175 -10.36 -6.13 -2.00
C PHE A 175 -9.54 -5.16 -2.88
N THR A 176 -8.72 -4.29 -2.26
CA THR A 176 -7.88 -3.31 -2.96
C THR A 176 -6.81 -4.00 -3.79
N ASN A 177 -6.12 -5.01 -3.25
CA ASN A 177 -5.11 -5.78 -3.99
C ASN A 177 -5.77 -6.55 -5.14
N PHE A 178 -6.90 -7.22 -4.89
CA PHE A 178 -7.64 -7.91 -5.95
C PHE A 178 -8.02 -6.94 -7.09
N THR A 179 -8.61 -5.80 -6.74
CA THR A 179 -9.02 -4.77 -7.70
C THR A 179 -7.81 -4.23 -8.46
N TYR A 180 -6.69 -3.99 -7.77
CA TYR A 180 -5.45 -3.50 -8.36
C TYR A 180 -4.88 -4.49 -9.39
N HIS A 181 -4.70 -5.76 -9.01
CA HIS A 181 -4.17 -6.80 -9.91
C HIS A 181 -5.14 -7.09 -11.07
N PHE A 182 -6.45 -7.08 -10.81
CA PHE A 182 -7.47 -7.20 -11.85
C PHE A 182 -7.36 -6.08 -12.88
N LEU A 183 -7.20 -4.83 -12.44
CA LEU A 183 -7.05 -3.68 -13.33
C LEU A 183 -5.70 -3.68 -14.06
N ILE A 184 -4.61 -4.14 -13.43
CA ILE A 184 -3.34 -4.41 -14.14
C ILE A 184 -3.59 -5.38 -15.30
N GLY A 185 -4.35 -6.45 -15.08
CA GLY A 185 -4.66 -7.42 -16.12
C GLY A 185 -5.39 -6.80 -17.32
N ILE A 186 -6.41 -5.97 -17.05
CA ILE A 186 -7.14 -5.24 -18.09
C ILE A 186 -6.22 -4.27 -18.84
N ILE A 187 -5.42 -3.49 -18.11
CA ILE A 187 -4.51 -2.50 -18.68
C ILE A 187 -3.44 -3.18 -19.53
N LEU A 188 -2.85 -4.27 -19.05
CA LEU A 188 -1.82 -5.00 -19.79
C LEU A 188 -2.35 -5.51 -21.12
N ALA A 189 -3.50 -6.19 -21.10
CA ALA A 189 -4.11 -6.69 -22.32
C ALA A 189 -4.47 -5.54 -23.27
N GLY A 190 -5.04 -4.45 -22.75
CA GLY A 190 -5.41 -3.28 -23.56
C GLY A 190 -4.20 -2.55 -24.17
N LEU A 191 -3.13 -2.32 -23.40
CA LEU A 191 -1.89 -1.73 -23.92
C LEU A 191 -1.27 -2.64 -24.98
N LEU A 192 -1.21 -3.95 -24.77
CA LEU A 192 -0.71 -4.88 -25.78
C LEU A 192 -1.53 -4.86 -27.09
N SER A 193 -2.84 -4.63 -27.00
CA SER A 193 -3.72 -4.46 -28.17
C SER A 193 -3.54 -3.12 -28.88
N ILE A 194 -3.27 -2.04 -28.14
CA ILE A 194 -3.11 -0.67 -28.69
C ILE A 194 -1.68 -0.45 -29.19
N GLU A 195 -0.71 -0.56 -28.29
CA GLU A 195 0.72 -0.40 -28.56
C GLU A 195 1.52 -1.48 -27.81
N PHE A 196 1.97 -2.48 -28.57
CA PHE A 196 2.62 -3.66 -28.02
C PHE A 196 3.80 -3.33 -27.08
N ILE A 197 4.63 -2.34 -27.43
CA ILE A 197 5.79 -1.92 -26.64
C ILE A 197 5.38 -1.34 -25.29
N SER A 198 4.37 -0.47 -25.27
CA SER A 198 3.80 0.11 -24.06
C SER A 198 3.26 -0.99 -23.13
N GLY A 199 2.64 -2.03 -23.69
CA GLY A 199 2.22 -3.23 -22.93
C GLY A 199 3.40 -4.00 -22.32
N ILE A 200 4.50 -4.19 -23.05
CA ILE A 200 5.71 -4.85 -22.54
C ILE A 200 6.39 -4.02 -21.44
N LEU A 201 6.52 -2.70 -21.63
CA LEU A 201 7.06 -1.79 -20.63
C LEU A 201 6.24 -1.82 -19.34
N PHE A 202 4.91 -1.72 -19.47
CA PHE A 202 3.99 -1.83 -18.34
C PHE A 202 4.13 -3.17 -17.62
N PHE A 203 4.25 -4.29 -18.35
CA PHE A 203 4.48 -5.60 -17.75
C PHE A 203 5.75 -5.63 -16.89
N ILE A 204 6.89 -5.17 -17.43
CA ILE A 204 8.17 -5.18 -16.70
C ILE A 204 8.03 -4.37 -15.40
N PHE A 205 7.40 -3.20 -15.47
CA PHE A 205 7.12 -2.36 -14.30
C PHE A 205 6.21 -3.07 -13.29
N ALA A 206 5.03 -3.51 -13.73
CA ALA A 206 4.00 -4.07 -12.85
C ALA A 206 4.45 -5.40 -12.23
N TRP A 207 5.16 -6.24 -12.99
CA TRP A 207 5.73 -7.49 -12.49
C TRP A 207 6.84 -7.24 -11.46
N SER A 208 7.72 -6.26 -11.71
CA SER A 208 8.72 -5.84 -10.73
C SER A 208 8.04 -5.44 -9.41
N ARG A 209 6.95 -4.65 -9.49
CA ARG A 209 6.18 -4.26 -8.31
C ARG A 209 5.54 -5.46 -7.60
N ALA A 210 4.93 -6.40 -8.32
CA ALA A 210 4.30 -7.59 -7.74
C ALA A 210 5.27 -8.43 -6.87
N ILE A 211 6.55 -8.53 -7.27
CA ILE A 211 7.58 -9.27 -6.52
C ILE A 211 7.88 -8.66 -5.13
N ILE A 212 7.64 -7.36 -4.94
CA ILE A 212 7.88 -6.65 -3.67
C ILE A 212 6.60 -6.32 -2.90
N SER A 213 5.51 -5.97 -3.59
CA SER A 213 4.28 -5.43 -2.99
C SER A 213 3.70 -6.31 -1.89
N ASN A 214 3.92 -7.63 -1.98
CA ASN A 214 3.34 -8.54 -1.00
C ASN A 214 4.20 -8.67 0.28
N ARG A 215 5.44 -8.14 0.31
CA ARG A 215 6.36 -8.24 1.46
C ARG A 215 6.35 -7.05 2.42
N SER A 216 5.33 -6.20 2.36
CA SER A 216 5.16 -5.05 3.26
C SER A 216 5.26 -5.50 4.72
N GLU A 217 6.34 -5.12 5.42
CA GLU A 217 6.51 -5.30 6.87
C GLU A 217 5.34 -4.67 7.64
N SER A 218 5.07 -5.17 8.85
CA SER A 218 3.97 -4.71 9.72
C SER A 218 3.90 -3.18 9.76
N HIS A 219 2.82 -2.62 9.20
CA HIS A 219 2.63 -1.18 9.23
C HIS A 219 2.19 -0.78 10.64
N ILE A 220 2.83 0.26 11.18
CA ILE A 220 2.39 0.88 12.42
C ILE A 220 1.13 1.67 12.09
N ILE A 221 -0.01 1.26 12.66
CA ILE A 221 -1.32 1.84 12.33
C ILE A 221 -1.56 3.08 13.20
N PHE A 222 -1.28 2.96 14.49
CA PHE A 222 -1.37 4.06 15.46
C PHE A 222 -0.11 4.08 16.31
N THR A 223 0.83 4.96 15.95
CA THR A 223 2.11 5.13 16.66
C THR A 223 1.92 5.57 18.11
N ASP A 224 0.89 6.35 18.39
CA ASP A 224 0.56 6.86 19.74
C ASP A 224 -0.08 5.81 20.64
N LEU A 225 -0.63 4.73 20.07
CA LEU A 225 -1.29 3.64 20.81
C LEU A 225 -0.51 2.32 20.75
N GLU A 226 0.66 2.33 20.08
CA GLU A 226 1.46 1.14 19.80
C GLU A 226 0.65 -0.01 19.18
N ILE A 227 -0.27 0.33 18.26
CA ILE A 227 -1.10 -0.65 17.58
C ILE A 227 -0.43 -1.00 16.26
N TYR A 228 0.01 -2.26 16.19
CA TYR A 228 0.66 -2.84 15.03
C TYR A 228 -0.33 -3.67 14.24
N GLU A 229 -0.22 -3.61 12.93
CA GLU A 229 -0.92 -4.54 12.07
C GLU A 229 -0.36 -5.95 12.22
N ASN A 230 -1.21 -6.93 12.50
CA ASN A 230 -0.81 -8.33 12.49
C ASN A 230 -1.05 -8.91 11.10
N LEU A 231 0.01 -9.08 10.32
CA LEU A 231 -0.01 -9.57 8.94
C LEU A 231 -0.20 -11.10 8.84
N ASN A 232 -1.11 -11.67 9.61
CA ASN A 232 -1.51 -13.08 9.42
C ASN A 232 -2.52 -13.22 8.28
N ILE A 233 -2.17 -12.70 7.08
CA ILE A 233 -2.95 -12.89 5.84
C ILE A 233 -2.78 -14.32 5.29
N GLY A 234 -1.89 -15.12 5.88
CA GLY A 234 -1.44 -16.41 5.36
C GLY A 234 -2.38 -17.62 5.46
N ASP A 235 -3.46 -17.59 6.25
CA ASP A 235 -4.14 -18.86 6.59
C ASP A 235 -5.22 -19.31 5.59
N ASN A 236 -5.80 -18.41 4.79
CA ASN A 236 -6.86 -18.80 3.86
C ASN A 236 -6.33 -19.04 2.44
N LYS A 237 -6.00 -20.30 2.15
CA LYS A 237 -5.56 -20.77 0.81
C LYS A 237 -6.48 -20.32 -0.32
N MET A 238 -7.80 -20.24 -0.09
CA MET A 238 -8.76 -19.81 -1.11
C MET A 238 -8.59 -18.34 -1.48
N LYS A 239 -8.41 -17.46 -0.50
CA LYS A 239 -8.14 -16.02 -0.74
C LYS A 239 -6.87 -15.86 -1.56
N LYS A 240 -5.83 -16.65 -1.29
CA LYS A 240 -4.59 -16.64 -2.04
C LYS A 240 -4.79 -16.99 -3.52
N TYR A 241 -5.49 -18.09 -3.83
CA TYR A 241 -5.79 -18.44 -5.23
C TYR A 241 -6.61 -17.37 -5.95
N ILE A 242 -7.62 -16.80 -5.30
CA ILE A 242 -8.45 -15.74 -5.88
C ILE A 242 -7.58 -14.52 -6.19
N LEU A 243 -6.73 -14.10 -5.25
CA LEU A 243 -5.87 -12.94 -5.41
C LEU A 243 -4.84 -13.14 -6.53
N SER A 244 -4.12 -14.27 -6.53
CA SER A 244 -3.13 -14.58 -7.57
C SER A 244 -3.75 -14.73 -8.96
N SER A 245 -5.04 -15.04 -9.07
CA SER A 245 -5.76 -15.16 -10.35
C SER A 245 -6.31 -13.83 -10.86
N ALA A 246 -6.28 -12.76 -10.06
CA ALA A 246 -6.92 -11.49 -10.38
C ALA A 246 -6.42 -10.90 -11.71
N ALA A 247 -5.11 -10.88 -11.94
CA ALA A 247 -4.53 -10.37 -13.19
C ALA A 247 -4.98 -11.18 -14.42
N ILE A 248 -5.02 -12.52 -14.31
CA ILE A 248 -5.50 -13.39 -15.39
C ILE A 248 -6.99 -13.12 -15.67
N LEU A 249 -7.81 -12.97 -14.62
CA LEU A 249 -9.22 -12.62 -14.79
C LEU A 249 -9.40 -11.27 -15.50
N GLY A 250 -8.58 -10.28 -15.16
CA GLY A 250 -8.57 -8.98 -15.86
C GLY A 250 -8.22 -9.09 -17.33
N ILE A 251 -7.18 -9.87 -17.66
CA ILE A 251 -6.78 -10.16 -19.04
C ILE A 251 -7.95 -10.81 -19.81
N LEU A 252 -8.56 -11.85 -19.24
CA LEU A 252 -9.68 -12.55 -19.86
C LEU A 252 -10.87 -11.62 -20.10
N VAL A 253 -11.21 -10.76 -19.14
CA VAL A 253 -12.29 -9.78 -19.30
C VAL A 253 -11.98 -8.84 -20.45
N LYS A 254 -10.77 -8.30 -20.56
CA LYS A 254 -10.40 -7.41 -21.67
C LYS A 254 -10.44 -8.12 -23.02
N LEU A 255 -9.89 -9.33 -23.12
CA LEU A 255 -9.92 -10.12 -24.35
C LEU A 255 -11.37 -10.46 -24.80
N ILE A 256 -12.25 -10.78 -23.85
CA ILE A 256 -13.67 -11.02 -24.13
C ILE A 256 -14.36 -9.74 -24.63
N LEU A 257 -14.10 -8.59 -23.98
CA LEU A 257 -14.65 -7.30 -24.42
C LEU A 257 -14.21 -6.95 -25.84
N GLU A 258 -12.94 -7.18 -26.16
CA GLU A 258 -12.39 -6.94 -27.51
C GLU A 258 -13.02 -7.87 -28.56
N LEU A 259 -13.37 -9.10 -28.19
CA LEU A 259 -14.07 -10.04 -29.06
C LEU A 259 -15.54 -9.68 -29.30
N ILE A 260 -16.25 -9.21 -28.26
CA ILE A 260 -17.67 -8.87 -28.34
C ILE A 260 -17.89 -7.51 -29.02
N PHE A 261 -17.02 -6.53 -28.74
CA PHE A 261 -17.11 -5.16 -29.23
C PHE A 261 -15.88 -4.74 -30.04
N PRO A 262 -15.56 -5.44 -31.14
CA PRO A 262 -14.43 -5.07 -31.97
C PRO A 262 -14.66 -3.67 -32.56
N PHE A 263 -13.69 -2.77 -32.39
CA PHE A 263 -13.69 -1.40 -32.95
C PHE A 263 -14.67 -0.39 -32.33
N ASN A 264 -15.11 -0.55 -31.09
CA ASN A 264 -15.87 0.49 -30.43
C ASN A 264 -14.95 1.66 -30.01
N PRO A 265 -15.05 2.88 -30.56
CA PRO A 265 -14.20 4.00 -30.17
C PRO A 265 -14.38 4.35 -28.68
N PHE A 266 -15.58 4.12 -28.14
CA PHE A 266 -15.86 4.25 -26.71
C PHE A 266 -15.01 3.29 -25.84
N ASP A 267 -14.55 2.16 -26.38
CA ASP A 267 -13.66 1.23 -25.64
C ASP A 267 -12.28 1.85 -25.42
N ILE A 268 -11.74 2.59 -26.39
CA ILE A 268 -10.43 3.26 -26.28
C ILE A 268 -10.50 4.44 -25.30
N GLU A 269 -11.54 5.27 -25.40
CA GLU A 269 -11.72 6.41 -24.50
C GLU A 269 -11.92 5.95 -23.05
N LEU A 270 -12.80 4.96 -22.84
CA LEU A 270 -13.03 4.38 -21.52
C LEU A 270 -11.76 3.71 -20.98
N PHE A 271 -10.99 3.03 -21.84
CA PHE A 271 -9.71 2.46 -21.48
C PHE A 271 -8.75 3.53 -20.95
N TYR A 272 -8.57 4.65 -21.65
CA TYR A 272 -7.65 5.70 -21.20
C TYR A 272 -8.16 6.43 -19.94
N VAL A 273 -9.47 6.56 -19.74
CA VAL A 273 -10.03 7.05 -18.46
C VAL A 273 -9.67 6.12 -17.31
N ILE A 274 -9.86 4.80 -17.49
CA ILE A 274 -9.50 3.79 -16.48
C ILE A 274 -7.98 3.76 -16.26
N TYR A 275 -7.20 3.80 -17.34
CA TYR A 275 -5.74 3.82 -17.31
C TYR A 275 -5.22 5.04 -16.54
N SER A 276 -5.80 6.21 -16.76
CA SER A 276 -5.45 7.45 -16.06
C SER A 276 -5.84 7.42 -14.59
N PHE A 277 -7.03 6.89 -14.27
CA PHE A 277 -7.42 6.67 -12.89
C PHE A 277 -6.43 5.73 -12.17
N ILE A 278 -6.08 4.60 -12.81
CA ILE A 278 -5.16 3.62 -12.23
C ILE A 278 -3.72 4.14 -12.15
N SER A 279 -3.32 5.01 -13.08
CA SER A 279 -2.08 5.76 -13.00
C SER A 279 -2.01 6.59 -11.70
N GLY A 280 -3.12 7.23 -11.33
CA GLY A 280 -3.25 7.92 -10.04
C GLY A 280 -3.09 7.01 -8.83
N VAL A 281 -3.74 5.83 -8.88
CA VAL A 281 -3.61 4.78 -7.85
C VAL A 281 -2.15 4.32 -7.74
N ILE A 282 -1.49 4.07 -8.87
CA ILE A 282 -0.09 3.67 -8.94
C ILE A 282 0.81 4.73 -8.33
N LEU A 283 0.61 6.01 -8.67
CA LEU A 283 1.39 7.11 -8.11
C LEU A 283 1.25 7.18 -6.59
N TYR A 284 0.03 7.06 -6.07
CA TYR A 284 -0.21 7.03 -4.63
C TYR A 284 0.59 5.92 -3.97
N THR A 285 0.51 4.70 -4.52
CA THR A 285 1.26 3.58 -3.97
C THR A 285 2.78 3.77 -4.09
N ILE A 286 3.29 4.34 -5.18
CA ILE A 286 4.72 4.62 -5.33
C ILE A 286 5.18 5.53 -4.18
N VAL A 287 4.47 6.64 -3.97
CA VAL A 287 4.80 7.61 -2.93
C VAL A 287 4.67 7.02 -1.53
N ARG A 288 3.63 6.21 -1.29
CA ARG A 288 3.26 5.73 0.04
C ARG A 288 4.01 4.46 0.48
N GLU A 289 4.22 3.52 -0.43
CA GLU A 289 4.67 2.16 -0.09
C GLU A 289 6.02 1.81 -0.74
N VAL A 290 6.32 2.35 -1.92
CA VAL A 290 7.53 1.95 -2.67
C VAL A 290 8.71 2.85 -2.34
N ILE A 291 8.50 4.16 -2.17
CA ILE A 291 9.56 5.09 -1.76
C ILE A 291 9.90 4.81 -0.29
N PRO A 292 11.14 4.37 0.02
CA PRO A 292 11.51 4.04 1.38
C PRO A 292 11.45 5.28 2.30
N GLU A 293 10.84 5.12 3.47
CA GLU A 293 10.77 6.20 4.46
C GLU A 293 12.12 6.41 5.16
N LYS A 294 12.51 7.69 5.30
CA LYS A 294 13.65 8.17 6.11
C LYS A 294 14.95 7.42 5.77
N GLU A 295 15.63 6.88 6.79
CA GLU A 295 16.96 6.26 6.70
C GLU A 295 16.94 4.84 6.11
N LYS A 296 15.76 4.25 5.85
CA LYS A 296 15.66 2.90 5.26
C LYS A 296 16.03 2.87 3.77
N GLY A 297 16.10 4.03 3.11
CA GLY A 297 16.40 4.14 1.70
C GLY A 297 17.88 3.93 1.37
N LYS A 298 18.16 3.18 0.30
CA LYS A 298 19.51 3.08 -0.27
C LYS A 298 19.58 3.82 -1.61
N PRO A 299 20.17 5.02 -1.67
CA PRO A 299 20.18 5.86 -2.86
C PRO A 299 20.78 5.19 -4.10
N ILE A 300 21.84 4.39 -3.93
CA ILE A 300 22.52 3.71 -5.05
C ILE A 300 21.57 2.73 -5.75
N TYR A 301 20.82 1.92 -5.00
CA TYR A 301 19.83 1.01 -5.58
C TYR A 301 18.73 1.77 -6.30
N PHE A 302 18.29 2.90 -5.75
CA PHE A 302 17.32 3.77 -6.40
C PHE A 302 17.81 4.27 -7.76
N ILE A 303 19.01 4.83 -7.81
CA ILE A 303 19.61 5.33 -9.06
C ILE A 303 19.79 4.19 -10.07
N LEU A 304 20.26 3.03 -9.64
CA LEU A 304 20.41 1.85 -10.51
C LEU A 304 19.07 1.43 -11.11
N GLY A 305 17.99 1.45 -10.32
CA GLY A 305 16.65 1.10 -10.80
C GLY A 305 16.12 2.10 -11.79
N PHE A 306 16.26 3.40 -11.48
CA PHE A 306 15.83 4.49 -12.36
C PHE A 306 16.58 4.47 -13.69
N VAL A 307 17.91 4.56 -13.64
CA VAL A 307 18.77 4.60 -14.84
C VAL A 307 18.66 3.30 -15.62
N GLY A 308 18.66 2.15 -14.94
CA GLY A 308 18.52 0.84 -15.58
C GLY A 308 17.22 0.72 -16.35
N TYR A 309 16.10 1.18 -15.78
CA TYR A 309 14.82 1.15 -16.47
C TYR A 309 14.74 2.18 -17.61
N THR A 310 15.32 3.38 -17.44
CA THR A 310 15.45 4.36 -18.54
C THR A 310 16.23 3.79 -19.73
N ILE A 311 17.29 3.02 -19.47
CA ILE A 311 18.06 2.34 -20.52
C ILE A 311 17.19 1.30 -21.25
N VAL A 312 16.37 0.53 -20.52
CA VAL A 312 15.43 -0.43 -21.11
C VAL A 312 14.44 0.27 -22.05
N ILE A 313 13.85 1.39 -21.61
CA ILE A 313 12.94 2.21 -22.44
C ILE A 313 13.66 2.64 -23.72
N PHE A 314 14.85 3.25 -23.59
CA PHE A 314 15.62 3.74 -24.73
C PHE A 314 15.94 2.65 -25.75
N PHE A 315 16.34 1.45 -25.29
CA PHE A 315 16.64 0.34 -26.20
C PHE A 315 15.39 -0.19 -26.91
N LEU A 316 14.24 -0.26 -26.24
CA LEU A 316 13.00 -0.72 -26.84
C LEU A 316 12.48 0.27 -27.89
N GLU A 317 12.55 1.57 -27.60
CA GLU A 317 12.20 2.63 -28.55
C GLU A 317 13.11 2.61 -29.79
N LEU A 318 14.43 2.51 -29.58
CA LEU A 318 15.41 2.44 -30.67
C LEU A 318 15.17 1.21 -31.55
N PHE A 319 14.93 0.05 -30.94
CA PHE A 319 14.63 -1.18 -31.66
C PHE A 319 13.35 -1.04 -32.49
N THR A 320 12.30 -0.45 -31.92
CA THR A 320 11.01 -0.26 -32.59
C THR A 320 11.14 0.72 -33.76
N SER A 321 11.87 1.81 -33.56
CA SER A 321 12.18 2.77 -34.64
C SER A 321 12.97 2.10 -35.78
N PHE A 322 13.94 1.24 -35.46
CA PHE A 322 14.72 0.50 -36.45
C PHE A 322 13.86 -0.51 -37.24
N VAL A 323 13.01 -1.28 -36.55
CA VAL A 323 12.09 -2.24 -37.21
C VAL A 323 11.11 -1.53 -38.12
N ASN A 324 10.59 -0.36 -37.72
CA ASN A 324 9.67 0.41 -38.55
C ASN A 324 10.33 1.07 -39.77
N LEU A 325 11.66 1.16 -39.80
CA LEU A 325 12.44 1.72 -40.91
C LEU A 325 12.77 0.66 -42.00
N LEU A 326 12.68 -0.63 -41.67
CA LEU A 326 13.00 -1.77 -42.53
C LEU A 326 11.80 -2.25 -43.34
#